data_AF-A0A5B7D8P6-F1
#
_entry.id   AF-A0A5B7D8P6-F1
#
_cell.length_a   1.000
_cell.length_b   1.000
_cell.length_c   1.000
_cell.angle_alpha   90.00
_cell.angle_beta   90.00
_cell.angle_gamma   90.00
#
_symmetry.space_group_name_H-M   'P 1'
#
loop_
_entity.id
_entity.type
_entity.pdbx_description
1 polymer ?
#
loop_
_entity_poly.entity_id
_entity_poly.type
_entity_poly.pdbx_seq_one_letter_code
_entity_poly.pdbx_strand_id
1 'polypeptide(L)'
;MQILDTWLLATCDQQRAKSVQTPRHILQLHASRILFIAAFFFSLADSNTARTVMKNCWSPWYYYDSTEDGSKACAATTIFFSTFSIIYTIHCLDGGDSSQFFLPLFETDVDTTMKQAGGFMIVFYMVYIAVSIMMIFGVNMDHRGLILPWLTQNMLYILMIIAFALWLQASYYHYLLSVLWTCIYLLFAAAHIYMYRCVKSQYELIKQSQAPNIVQLY
;
A
#
# COMPACT_ATOMS: atom_id res chain seq x y z
N MET A 1 17.15 47.01 -39.79
CA MET A 1 17.28 46.43 -38.44
C MET A 1 16.05 46.81 -37.59
N GLN A 2 14.84 46.51 -38.09
CA GLN A 2 13.54 46.81 -37.44
C GLN A 2 12.50 45.69 -37.66
N ILE A 3 12.85 44.66 -38.45
CA ILE A 3 11.96 43.52 -38.75
C ILE A 3 12.27 42.33 -37.81
N LEU A 4 13.46 42.28 -37.19
CA LEU A 4 13.80 41.18 -36.26
C LEU A 4 13.17 41.37 -34.87
N ASP A 5 12.97 42.62 -34.42
CA ASP A 5 12.46 42.92 -33.07
C ASP A 5 10.94 42.67 -32.95
N THR A 6 10.19 42.80 -34.05
CA THR A 6 8.76 42.50 -34.08
C THR A 6 8.46 40.99 -34.05
N TRP A 7 9.37 40.15 -34.56
CA TRP A 7 9.24 38.70 -34.49
C TRP A 7 9.58 38.13 -33.10
N LEU A 8 10.54 38.74 -32.40
CA LEU A 8 10.91 38.36 -31.03
C LEU A 8 9.84 38.74 -30.00
N LEU A 9 9.13 39.85 -30.20
CA LEU A 9 8.00 40.23 -29.33
C LEU A 9 6.76 39.37 -29.59
N ALA A 10 6.46 39.01 -30.84
CA ALA A 10 5.33 38.14 -31.16
C ALA A 10 5.47 36.71 -30.63
N THR A 11 6.70 36.18 -30.56
CA THR A 11 6.96 34.86 -29.97
C THR A 11 6.95 34.87 -28.44
N CYS A 12 7.31 36.00 -27.81
CA CYS A 12 7.25 36.18 -26.36
C CYS A 12 5.80 36.25 -25.84
N ASP A 13 4.90 36.92 -26.55
CA ASP A 13 3.47 36.97 -26.19
C ASP A 13 2.75 35.62 -26.43
N GLN A 14 3.17 34.84 -27.42
CA GLN A 14 2.60 33.51 -27.67
C GLN A 14 2.98 32.49 -26.57
N GLN A 15 4.14 32.67 -25.91
CA GLN A 15 4.54 31.89 -24.73
C GLN A 15 3.78 32.34 -23.48
N ARG A 16 3.49 33.65 -23.34
CA ARG A 16 2.72 34.20 -22.21
C ARG A 16 1.23 33.84 -22.25
N ALA A 17 0.67 33.64 -23.43
CA ALA A 17 -0.73 33.19 -23.58
C ALA A 17 -0.94 31.72 -23.18
N LYS A 18 0.10 30.87 -23.22
CA LYS A 18 0.02 29.46 -22.77
C LYS A 18 0.17 29.28 -21.25
N SER A 19 0.71 30.25 -20.52
CA SER A 19 0.87 30.17 -19.07
C SER A 19 -0.37 30.60 -18.27
N VAL A 20 -1.43 31.07 -18.96
CA VAL A 20 -2.69 31.54 -18.36
C VAL A 20 -3.86 30.59 -18.67
N GLN A 21 -3.58 29.34 -19.04
CA GLN A 21 -4.62 28.33 -19.18
C GLN A 21 -4.76 27.53 -17.88
N THR A 22 -5.55 28.10 -16.98
CA THR A 22 -6.42 27.45 -15.97
C THR A 22 -5.91 26.17 -15.25
N PRO A 23 -5.75 26.20 -13.91
CA PRO A 23 -5.41 25.03 -13.07
C PRO A 23 -6.55 24.01 -12.92
N ARG A 24 -7.49 23.92 -13.87
CA ARG A 24 -8.62 22.97 -13.83
C ARG A 24 -8.39 21.72 -14.68
N HIS A 25 -7.62 21.80 -15.77
CA HIS A 25 -7.36 20.63 -16.63
C HIS A 25 -6.34 19.64 -16.05
N ILE A 26 -5.35 20.12 -15.29
CA ILE A 26 -4.41 19.25 -14.57
C ILE A 26 -5.13 18.52 -13.42
N LEU A 27 -6.03 19.21 -12.72
CA LEU A 27 -6.85 18.58 -11.68
C LEU A 27 -7.78 17.48 -12.22
N GLN A 28 -8.31 17.66 -13.44
CA GLN A 28 -9.17 16.66 -14.10
C GLN A 28 -8.39 15.44 -14.62
N LEU A 29 -7.16 15.61 -15.11
CA LEU A 29 -6.30 14.47 -15.48
C LEU A 29 -5.85 13.66 -14.24
N HIS A 30 -5.59 14.33 -13.12
CA HIS A 30 -5.28 13.67 -11.85
C HIS A 30 -6.51 12.92 -11.30
N ALA A 31 -7.71 13.51 -11.36
CA ALA A 31 -8.95 12.85 -10.94
C ALA A 31 -9.25 11.59 -11.78
N SER A 32 -9.01 11.63 -13.09
CA SER A 32 -9.26 10.49 -13.98
C SER A 32 -8.25 9.34 -13.79
N ARG A 33 -6.98 9.64 -13.45
CA ARG A 33 -5.95 8.65 -13.11
C ARG A 33 -6.14 8.04 -11.71
N ILE A 34 -6.58 8.82 -10.74
CA ILE A 34 -6.99 8.34 -9.41
C ILE A 34 -8.23 7.46 -9.52
N LEU A 35 -9.20 7.82 -10.37
CA LEU A 35 -10.35 6.97 -10.68
C LEU A 35 -9.94 5.65 -11.36
N PHE A 36 -8.91 5.64 -12.21
CA PHE A 36 -8.43 4.42 -12.86
C PHE A 36 -7.74 3.46 -11.87
N ILE A 37 -7.00 3.99 -10.89
CA ILE A 37 -6.37 3.18 -9.83
C ILE A 37 -7.43 2.71 -8.83
N ALA A 38 -8.37 3.58 -8.43
CA ALA A 38 -9.52 3.17 -7.62
C ALA A 38 -10.40 2.14 -8.35
N ALA A 39 -10.56 2.23 -9.66
CA ALA A 39 -11.24 1.24 -10.50
C ALA A 39 -10.44 -0.07 -10.63
N PHE A 40 -9.10 -0.03 -10.64
CA PHE A 40 -8.26 -1.23 -10.55
C PHE A 40 -8.38 -1.91 -9.16
N PHE A 41 -8.48 -1.12 -8.08
CA PHE A 41 -8.78 -1.62 -6.73
C PHE A 41 -10.21 -2.15 -6.61
N PHE A 42 -11.19 -1.50 -7.24
CA PHE A 42 -12.57 -1.99 -7.31
C PHE A 42 -12.69 -3.23 -8.20
N SER A 43 -11.84 -3.37 -9.22
CA SER A 43 -11.75 -4.56 -10.07
C SER A 43 -11.04 -5.74 -9.38
N LEU A 44 -10.10 -5.48 -8.47
CA LEU A 44 -9.56 -6.49 -7.55
C LEU A 44 -10.54 -6.85 -6.41
N ALA A 45 -11.47 -5.94 -6.10
CA ALA A 45 -12.58 -6.16 -5.18
C ALA A 45 -13.83 -6.72 -5.87
N ASP A 46 -13.82 -6.91 -7.21
CA ASP A 46 -14.97 -7.44 -7.93
C ASP A 46 -15.29 -8.85 -7.44
N SER A 47 -16.42 -8.90 -6.73
CA SER A 47 -17.03 -10.01 -6.03
C SER A 47 -17.57 -11.12 -6.95
N ASN A 48 -17.37 -11.00 -8.27
CA ASN A 48 -17.89 -11.98 -9.23
C ASN A 48 -17.00 -13.21 -9.46
N THR A 49 -15.79 -13.27 -8.88
CA THR A 49 -15.08 -14.55 -8.68
C THR A 49 -15.48 -15.18 -7.34
N ALA A 50 -16.78 -15.38 -7.16
CA ALA A 50 -17.28 -16.25 -6.12
C ALA A 50 -16.68 -17.66 -6.34
N ARG A 51 -15.94 -18.15 -5.34
CA ARG A 51 -15.59 -19.58 -5.13
C ARG A 51 -14.28 -20.12 -5.74
N THR A 52 -13.23 -19.31 -5.97
CA THR A 52 -11.87 -19.87 -6.14
C THR A 52 -11.10 -19.77 -4.82
N VAL A 53 -11.46 -20.65 -3.89
CA VAL A 53 -10.61 -20.93 -2.73
C VAL A 53 -9.29 -21.49 -3.28
N MET A 54 -8.19 -20.75 -3.05
CA MET A 54 -6.86 -21.19 -3.44
C MET A 54 -6.51 -22.40 -2.57
N LYS A 55 -6.09 -23.51 -3.17
CA LYS A 55 -5.63 -24.70 -2.44
C LYS A 55 -4.14 -24.63 -2.11
N ASN A 56 -3.39 -24.04 -3.03
CA ASN A 56 -1.95 -23.86 -2.92
C ASN A 56 -1.67 -22.35 -2.91
N CYS A 57 -0.61 -21.94 -2.23
CA CYS A 57 -0.29 -20.52 -2.08
C CYS A 57 1.20 -20.25 -2.23
N TRP A 58 1.52 -19.07 -2.73
CA TRP A 58 2.88 -18.64 -3.02
C TRP A 58 3.20 -17.44 -2.14
N SER A 59 3.98 -17.62 -1.08
CA SER A 59 4.55 -16.44 -0.43
C SER A 59 5.58 -15.80 -1.37
N PRO A 60 5.90 -14.51 -1.22
CA PRO A 60 6.92 -13.85 -2.03
C PRO A 60 8.29 -14.56 -2.07
N TRP A 61 8.53 -15.51 -1.16
CA TRP A 61 9.82 -16.18 -0.95
C TRP A 61 9.77 -17.71 -1.15
N TYR A 62 8.59 -18.34 -1.08
CA TYR A 62 8.46 -19.80 -1.13
C TYR A 62 7.04 -20.24 -1.51
N TYR A 63 6.94 -21.37 -2.20
CA TYR A 63 5.69 -22.01 -2.59
C TYR A 63 5.24 -23.03 -1.54
N TYR A 64 3.98 -22.93 -1.12
CA TYR A 64 3.38 -23.81 -0.13
C TYR A 64 2.22 -24.59 -0.76
N ASP A 65 2.20 -25.90 -0.49
CA ASP A 65 1.14 -26.81 -0.94
C ASP A 65 -0.16 -26.64 -0.16
N SER A 66 -0.09 -26.04 1.05
CA SER A 66 -1.24 -25.77 1.91
C SER A 66 -1.43 -24.26 2.13
N THR A 67 -2.68 -23.80 2.19
CA THR A 67 -3.01 -22.41 2.56
C THR A 67 -2.73 -22.09 4.01
N GLU A 68 -2.70 -23.12 4.87
CA GLU A 68 -2.41 -22.98 6.29
C GLU A 68 -0.96 -22.51 6.49
N ASP A 69 -0.01 -23.22 5.87
CA ASP A 69 1.41 -22.89 5.98
C ASP A 69 1.76 -21.57 5.31
N GLY A 70 1.16 -21.27 4.16
CA GLY A 70 1.38 -19.97 3.52
C GLY A 70 0.77 -18.81 4.29
N SER A 71 -0.34 -19.01 5.02
CA SER A 71 -0.88 -17.97 5.91
C SER A 71 0.07 -17.71 7.09
N LYS A 72 0.66 -18.77 7.67
CA LYS A 72 1.70 -18.63 8.70
C LYS A 72 2.94 -17.94 8.15
N ALA A 73 3.35 -18.25 6.93
CA ALA A 73 4.45 -17.57 6.25
C ALA A 73 4.16 -16.09 5.98
N CYS A 74 2.92 -15.72 5.60
CA CYS A 74 2.51 -14.31 5.47
C CYS A 74 2.58 -13.56 6.82
N ALA A 75 2.27 -14.24 7.93
CA ALA A 75 2.47 -13.69 9.28
C ALA A 75 3.95 -13.43 9.56
N ALA A 76 4.82 -14.38 9.23
CA ALA A 76 6.26 -14.27 9.45
C ALA A 76 6.88 -13.14 8.61
N THR A 77 6.49 -12.99 7.33
CA THR A 77 6.99 -11.91 6.48
C THR A 77 6.56 -10.54 7.00
N THR A 78 5.31 -10.39 7.44
CA THR A 78 4.83 -9.12 8.00
C THR A 78 5.54 -8.75 9.31
N ILE A 79 5.84 -9.72 10.18
CA ILE A 79 6.63 -9.49 11.39
C ILE A 79 8.06 -9.03 11.04
N PHE A 80 8.70 -9.71 10.08
CA PHE A 80 10.03 -9.36 9.61
C PHE A 80 10.07 -7.92 9.09
N PHE A 81 9.24 -7.56 8.10
CA PHE A 81 9.21 -6.21 7.54
C PHE A 81 8.81 -5.13 8.56
N SER A 82 7.90 -5.43 9.49
CA SER A 82 7.52 -4.49 10.56
C SER A 82 8.69 -4.23 11.51
N THR A 83 9.49 -5.24 11.82
CA THR A 83 10.68 -5.11 12.69
C THR A 83 11.72 -4.19 12.06
N PHE A 84 12.05 -4.38 10.77
CA PHE A 84 12.96 -3.48 10.05
C PHE A 84 12.42 -2.06 9.96
N SER A 85 11.11 -1.90 9.77
CA SER A 85 10.47 -0.58 9.70
C SER A 85 10.54 0.16 11.04
N ILE A 86 10.41 -0.55 12.16
CA ILE A 86 10.60 0.03 13.51
C ILE A 86 12.04 0.48 13.70
N ILE A 87 13.03 -0.37 13.36
CA ILE A 87 14.45 -0.03 13.47
C ILE A 87 14.77 1.22 12.64
N TYR A 88 14.27 1.27 11.41
CA TYR A 88 14.44 2.44 10.53
C TYR A 88 13.80 3.70 11.12
N THR A 89 12.60 3.59 11.70
CA THR A 89 11.90 4.73 12.32
C THR A 89 12.67 5.25 13.53
N ILE A 90 13.21 4.38 14.37
CA ILE A 90 14.06 4.76 15.51
C ILE A 90 15.32 5.49 15.03
N HIS A 91 15.98 4.96 13.99
CA HIS A 91 17.15 5.61 13.41
C HIS A 91 16.87 7.04 12.92
N CYS A 92 15.73 7.26 12.26
CA CYS A 92 15.31 8.60 11.86
C CYS A 92 14.96 9.51 13.06
N LEU A 93 14.41 8.96 14.14
CA LEU A 93 14.10 9.71 15.36
C LEU A 93 15.34 10.14 16.15
N ASP A 94 16.41 9.36 16.10
CA ASP A 94 17.70 9.66 16.72
C ASP A 94 18.54 10.68 15.91
N GLY A 95 17.97 11.26 14.85
CA GLY A 95 18.64 12.24 13.99
C GLY A 95 19.50 11.63 12.88
N GLY A 96 19.28 10.36 12.54
CA GLY A 96 19.85 9.74 11.36
C GLY A 96 19.31 10.36 10.07
N ASP A 97 20.15 10.41 9.03
CA ASP A 97 19.74 10.93 7.73
C ASP A 97 18.69 10.02 7.09
N SER A 98 17.48 10.56 6.91
CA SER A 98 16.46 9.91 6.10
C SER A 98 16.75 10.14 4.61
N SER A 99 16.38 9.19 3.75
CA SER A 99 16.49 9.45 2.31
C SER A 99 15.54 10.58 1.91
N GLN A 100 15.88 11.36 0.89
CA GLN A 100 15.04 12.47 0.39
C GLN A 100 13.58 12.07 0.08
N PHE A 101 13.30 10.77 -0.04
CA PHE A 101 11.97 10.23 -0.28
C PHE A 101 11.11 10.13 0.99
N PHE A 102 11.72 10.00 2.17
CA PHE A 102 11.03 9.98 3.46
C PHE A 102 11.07 11.31 4.21
N LEU A 103 11.82 12.30 3.69
CA LEU A 103 11.88 13.67 4.20
C LEU A 103 10.50 14.23 4.62
N PRO A 104 9.42 14.12 3.85
CA PRO A 104 8.11 14.66 4.23
C PRO A 104 7.51 14.08 5.52
N LEU A 105 7.91 12.86 5.89
CA LEU A 105 7.50 12.20 7.13
C LEU A 105 8.36 12.64 8.33
N PHE A 106 9.57 13.16 8.08
CA PHE A 106 10.60 13.43 9.09
C PHE A 106 11.16 14.88 9.09
N GLU A 107 10.72 15.75 8.18
CA GLU A 107 11.20 17.13 8.02
C GLU A 107 10.39 18.15 8.83
N THR A 108 9.32 17.72 9.49
CA THR A 108 8.54 18.55 10.41
C THR A 108 9.21 18.61 11.78
N ASP A 109 10.06 19.61 12.00
CA ASP A 109 10.60 20.07 13.28
C ASP A 109 10.90 18.96 14.32
N VAL A 110 12.20 18.66 14.46
CA VAL A 110 12.78 17.61 15.33
C VAL A 110 12.30 17.72 16.78
N ASP A 111 11.93 18.93 17.21
CA ASP A 111 11.62 19.21 18.60
C ASP A 111 10.20 18.80 19.02
N THR A 112 9.22 18.84 18.11
CA THR A 112 7.80 18.68 18.48
C THR A 112 7.02 17.69 17.62
N THR A 113 7.04 17.85 16.30
CA THR A 113 6.07 17.20 15.41
C THR A 113 6.59 15.86 14.89
N MET A 114 7.89 15.76 14.61
CA MET A 114 8.55 14.52 14.18
C MET A 114 8.41 13.39 15.21
N LYS A 115 8.51 13.71 16.51
CA LYS A 115 8.38 12.74 17.60
C LYS A 115 6.98 12.14 17.67
N GLN A 116 5.95 12.95 17.42
CA GLN A 116 4.57 12.47 17.44
C GLN A 116 4.26 11.58 16.24
N ALA A 117 4.69 11.97 15.03
CA ALA A 117 4.49 11.18 13.81
C ALA A 117 5.27 9.86 13.84
N GLY A 118 6.54 9.89 14.24
CA GLY A 118 7.35 8.68 14.40
C GLY A 118 6.82 7.75 15.50
N GLY A 119 6.37 8.32 16.62
CA GLY A 119 5.72 7.55 17.69
C GLY A 119 4.45 6.83 17.21
N PHE A 120 3.61 7.50 16.42
CA PHE A 120 2.43 6.87 15.80
C PHE A 120 2.82 5.69 14.90
N MET A 121 3.85 5.84 14.07
CA MET A 121 4.33 4.77 13.18
C MET A 121 4.86 3.56 13.96
N ILE A 122 5.63 3.79 15.03
CA ILE A 122 6.12 2.71 15.90
C ILE A 122 4.94 1.94 16.52
N VAL A 123 3.94 2.65 17.06
CA VAL A 123 2.74 2.02 17.63
C VAL A 123 1.98 1.24 16.56
N PHE A 124 1.84 1.79 15.36
CA PHE A 124 1.18 1.12 14.24
C PHE A 124 1.86 -0.20 13.87
N TYR A 125 3.19 -0.24 13.78
CA TYR A 125 3.94 -1.48 13.49
C TYR A 125 3.93 -2.46 14.67
N MET A 126 3.95 -1.98 15.91
CA MET A 126 3.80 -2.83 17.11
C MET A 126 2.45 -3.54 17.13
N VAL A 127 1.36 -2.82 16.85
CA VAL A 127 0.02 -3.41 16.68
C VAL A 127 0.02 -4.41 15.54
N TYR A 128 0.72 -4.12 14.44
CA TYR A 128 0.77 -5.06 13.31
C TYR A 128 1.48 -6.37 13.66
N ILE A 129 2.58 -6.31 14.43
CA ILE A 129 3.27 -7.51 14.95
C ILE A 129 2.34 -8.31 15.87
N ALA A 130 1.65 -7.65 16.80
CA ALA A 130 0.72 -8.32 17.72
C ALA A 130 -0.41 -9.04 16.97
N VAL A 131 -0.98 -8.37 15.97
CA VAL A 131 -2.04 -8.93 15.12
C VAL A 131 -1.52 -10.07 14.24
N SER A 132 -0.28 -10.01 13.75
CA SER A 132 0.35 -11.13 13.02
C SER A 132 0.56 -12.35 13.91
N ILE A 133 0.99 -12.18 15.16
CA ILE A 133 1.09 -13.28 16.12
C ILE A 133 -0.29 -13.89 16.39
N MET A 134 -1.30 -13.04 16.57
CA MET A 134 -2.68 -13.50 16.77
C MET A 134 -3.22 -14.28 15.58
N MET A 135 -2.83 -13.92 14.35
CA MET A 135 -3.18 -14.68 13.15
C MET A 135 -2.59 -16.10 13.19
N ILE A 136 -1.34 -16.29 13.63
CA ILE A 136 -0.72 -17.62 13.75
C ILE A 136 -1.53 -18.49 14.72
N PHE A 137 -1.92 -17.95 15.87
CA PHE A 137 -2.79 -18.66 16.82
C PHE A 137 -4.18 -18.93 16.25
N GLY A 138 -4.76 -17.97 15.53
CA GLY A 138 -6.07 -18.10 14.88
C GLY A 138 -6.11 -19.21 13.83
N VAL A 139 -5.02 -19.39 13.08
CA VAL A 139 -4.87 -20.48 12.11
C VAL A 139 -4.69 -21.83 12.82
N ASN A 140 -3.88 -21.90 13.87
CA ASN A 140 -3.67 -23.16 14.61
C ASN A 140 -4.93 -23.63 15.37
N MET A 141 -5.79 -22.70 15.79
CA MET A 141 -7.01 -22.99 16.56
C MET A 141 -8.29 -22.99 15.70
N ASP A 142 -8.16 -22.85 14.37
CA ASP A 142 -9.29 -22.69 13.43
C ASP A 142 -10.33 -21.64 13.87
N HIS A 143 -9.87 -20.57 14.54
CA HIS A 143 -10.74 -19.54 15.10
C HIS A 143 -10.85 -18.33 14.17
N ARG A 144 -11.99 -18.22 13.48
CA ARG A 144 -12.28 -17.17 12.48
C ARG A 144 -12.03 -15.75 12.99
N GLY A 145 -12.41 -15.48 14.24
CA GLY A 145 -12.31 -14.15 14.85
C GLY A 145 -10.88 -13.64 14.99
N LEU A 146 -9.89 -14.53 15.14
CA LEU A 146 -8.49 -14.13 15.34
C LEU A 146 -7.79 -13.76 14.02
N ILE A 147 -8.30 -14.21 12.88
CA ILE A 147 -7.73 -13.94 11.55
C ILE A 147 -8.21 -12.59 10.99
N LEU A 148 -9.44 -12.18 11.31
CA LEU A 148 -10.05 -10.93 10.85
C LEU A 148 -9.23 -9.66 11.12
N PRO A 149 -8.68 -9.41 12.32
CA PRO A 149 -7.95 -8.17 12.58
C PRO A 149 -6.70 -8.03 11.72
N TRP A 150 -6.04 -9.14 11.36
CA TRP A 150 -4.91 -9.10 10.43
C TRP A 150 -5.36 -8.70 9.02
N LEU A 151 -6.51 -9.24 8.58
CA LEU A 151 -7.09 -8.90 7.30
C LEU A 151 -7.41 -7.39 7.20
N THR A 152 -8.03 -6.83 8.24
CA THR A 152 -8.37 -5.41 8.31
C THR A 152 -7.12 -4.52 8.36
N GLN A 153 -6.13 -4.88 9.19
CA GLN A 153 -4.89 -4.12 9.32
C GLN A 153 -4.06 -4.14 8.02
N ASN A 154 -3.96 -5.29 7.34
CA ASN A 154 -3.24 -5.40 6.07
C ASN A 154 -3.94 -4.60 4.95
N MET A 155 -5.27 -4.54 4.94
CA MET A 155 -6.01 -3.69 4.00
C MET A 155 -5.69 -2.20 4.22
N LEU A 156 -5.69 -1.74 5.48
CA LEU A 156 -5.32 -0.37 5.82
C LEU A 156 -3.87 -0.06 5.40
N TYR A 157 -2.95 -1.00 5.61
CA TYR A 157 -1.55 -0.87 5.23
C TYR A 157 -1.37 -0.73 3.70
N ILE A 158 -2.09 -1.53 2.91
CA ILE A 158 -2.09 -1.44 1.44
C ILE A 158 -2.53 -0.04 0.99
N LEU A 159 -3.64 0.47 1.55
CA LEU A 159 -4.15 1.81 1.22
C LEU A 159 -3.13 2.92 1.54
N MET A 160 -2.44 2.79 2.68
CA MET A 160 -1.40 3.73 3.09
C MET A 160 -0.20 3.72 2.11
N ILE A 161 0.26 2.54 1.67
CA ILE A 161 1.36 2.43 0.69
C ILE A 161 0.97 3.09 -0.64
N ILE A 162 -0.24 2.86 -1.13
CA ILE A 162 -0.69 3.44 -2.40
C ILE A 162 -0.83 4.95 -2.30
N ALA A 163 -1.41 5.45 -1.20
CA ALA A 163 -1.51 6.88 -0.95
C ALA A 163 -0.13 7.53 -0.94
N PHE A 164 0.84 6.90 -0.27
CA PHE A 164 2.23 7.37 -0.23
C PHE A 164 2.91 7.30 -1.60
N ALA A 165 2.72 6.22 -2.37
CA ALA A 165 3.26 6.08 -3.72
C ALA A 165 2.71 7.14 -4.69
N LEU A 166 1.40 7.42 -4.64
CA LEU A 166 0.78 8.48 -5.44
C LEU A 166 1.26 9.87 -5.04
N TRP A 167 1.42 10.10 -3.74
CA TRP A 167 1.96 11.35 -3.22
C TRP A 167 3.41 11.56 -3.66
N LEU A 168 4.26 10.54 -3.57
CA LEU A 168 5.66 10.59 -3.98
C LEU A 168 5.81 10.96 -5.46
N GLN A 169 4.94 10.40 -6.32
CA GLN A 169 4.90 10.73 -7.74
C GLN A 169 4.41 12.15 -8.00
N ALA A 170 3.46 12.67 -7.22
CA ALA A 170 2.96 14.03 -7.37
C ALA A 170 4.00 15.09 -6.94
N SER A 171 4.76 14.83 -5.88
CA SER A 171 5.74 15.76 -5.33
C SER A 171 7.05 15.79 -6.13
N TYR A 172 7.51 14.66 -6.65
CA TYR A 172 8.85 14.51 -7.26
C TYR A 172 8.82 14.02 -8.71
N TYR A 173 7.82 14.44 -9.50
CA TYR A 173 7.66 13.98 -10.89
C TYR A 173 8.82 14.33 -11.84
N HIS A 174 9.68 15.28 -11.46
CA HIS A 174 10.82 15.71 -12.27
C HIS A 174 12.01 14.74 -12.21
N TYR A 175 12.11 13.92 -11.16
CA TYR A 175 13.24 13.00 -10.96
C TYR A 175 12.91 11.60 -11.44
N LEU A 176 13.73 11.07 -12.38
CA LEU A 176 13.58 9.70 -12.89
C LEU A 176 13.66 8.65 -11.77
N LEU A 177 14.50 8.89 -10.75
CA LEU A 177 14.67 8.01 -9.61
C LEU A 177 13.38 7.87 -8.77
N SER A 178 12.56 8.93 -8.69
CA SER A 178 11.26 8.91 -7.98
C SER A 178 10.26 7.95 -8.64
N VAL A 179 10.28 7.87 -9.97
CA VAL A 179 9.42 6.95 -10.74
C VAL A 179 9.78 5.49 -10.43
N LEU A 180 11.08 5.19 -10.36
CA LEU A 180 11.56 3.85 -10.00
C LEU A 180 11.12 3.45 -8.59
N TRP A 181 11.24 4.35 -7.61
CA TRP A 181 10.77 4.11 -6.25
C TRP A 181 9.26 3.88 -6.18
N THR A 182 8.47 4.68 -6.91
CA THR A 182 7.02 4.49 -7.02
C THR A 182 6.68 3.10 -7.57
N CYS A 183 7.39 2.62 -8.59
CA CYS A 183 7.21 1.26 -9.11
C CYS A 183 7.52 0.18 -8.05
N ILE A 184 8.59 0.35 -7.26
CA ILE A 184 8.92 -0.58 -6.17
C ILE A 184 7.83 -0.60 -5.10
N TYR A 185 7.31 0.57 -4.69
CA TYR A 185 6.21 0.65 -3.72
C TYR A 185 4.92 -0.01 -4.24
N LEU A 186 4.60 0.15 -5.53
CA LEU A 186 3.44 -0.50 -6.14
C LEU A 186 3.61 -2.02 -6.24
N LEU A 187 4.82 -2.51 -6.53
CA LEU A 187 5.13 -3.95 -6.47
C LEU A 187 4.99 -4.49 -5.05
N PHE A 188 5.45 -3.74 -4.05
CA PHE A 188 5.28 -4.10 -2.65
C PHE A 188 3.80 -4.12 -2.24
N ALA A 189 3.01 -3.14 -2.67
CA ALA A 189 1.55 -3.14 -2.48
C ALA A 189 0.90 -4.36 -3.16
N ALA A 190 1.32 -4.73 -4.37
CA ALA A 190 0.82 -5.93 -5.06
C ALA A 190 1.14 -7.22 -4.29
N ALA A 191 2.34 -7.33 -3.69
CA ALA A 191 2.70 -8.45 -2.83
C ALA A 191 1.78 -8.52 -1.58
N HIS A 192 1.47 -7.38 -0.96
CA HIS A 192 0.54 -7.33 0.17
C HIS A 192 -0.91 -7.68 -0.21
N ILE A 193 -1.37 -7.29 -1.40
CA ILE A 193 -2.67 -7.69 -1.96
C ILE A 193 -2.72 -9.20 -2.18
N TYR A 194 -1.63 -9.80 -2.67
CA TYR A 194 -1.54 -11.25 -2.82
C TYR A 194 -1.65 -11.96 -1.45
N MET A 195 -0.88 -11.51 -0.45
CA MET A 195 -0.93 -12.06 0.90
C MET A 195 -2.34 -11.93 1.53
N TYR A 196 -3.02 -10.80 1.29
CA TYR A 196 -4.42 -10.60 1.69
C TYR A 196 -5.34 -11.67 1.10
N ARG A 197 -5.19 -12.00 -0.19
CA ARG A 197 -5.97 -13.06 -0.85
C ARG A 197 -5.67 -14.44 -0.29
N CYS A 198 -4.40 -14.73 0.04
CA CYS A 198 -4.00 -16.00 0.66
C CYS A 198 -4.72 -16.21 1.99
N VAL A 199 -4.64 -15.23 2.89
CA VAL A 199 -5.27 -15.32 4.22
C VAL A 199 -6.79 -15.29 4.13
N LYS A 200 -7.37 -14.53 3.19
CA LYS A 200 -8.81 -14.56 2.91
C LYS A 200 -9.27 -15.95 2.44
N SER A 201 -8.45 -16.67 1.67
CA SER A 201 -8.74 -18.04 1.25
C SER A 201 -8.80 -18.98 2.47
N GLN A 202 -7.83 -18.88 3.38
CA GLN A 202 -7.82 -19.65 4.63
C GLN A 202 -9.05 -19.34 5.50
N TYR A 203 -9.44 -18.07 5.58
CA TYR A 203 -10.65 -17.66 6.29
C TYR A 203 -11.92 -18.33 5.72
N GLU A 204 -12.07 -18.38 4.39
CA GLU A 204 -13.22 -19.04 3.75
C GLU A 204 -13.19 -20.58 3.90
N LEU A 205 -12.00 -21.20 3.97
CA LEU A 205 -11.87 -22.65 4.26
C LEU A 205 -12.39 -22.99 5.65
N ILE A 206 -11.96 -22.24 6.67
CA ILE A 206 -12.47 -22.37 8.04
C ILE A 206 -13.97 -22.05 8.08
N LYS A 207 -14.42 -21.11 7.24
CA LYS A 207 -15.84 -20.78 7.08
C LYS A 207 -16.68 -21.97 6.61
N GLN A 208 -16.19 -22.68 5.61
CA GLN A 208 -16.85 -23.86 5.06
C GLN A 208 -16.81 -25.04 6.04
N SER A 209 -15.68 -25.23 6.74
CA SER A 209 -15.51 -26.33 7.71
C SER A 209 -16.50 -26.27 8.87
N GLN A 210 -16.76 -25.07 9.44
CA GLN A 210 -17.71 -24.94 10.57
C GLN A 210 -19.14 -24.59 10.12
N ALA A 211 -19.46 -24.64 8.82
CA ALA A 211 -20.84 -24.48 8.35
C ALA A 211 -21.62 -25.78 8.58
N PRO A 212 -22.82 -25.75 9.20
CA PRO A 212 -23.62 -26.95 9.38
C PRO A 212 -24.04 -27.51 8.01
N ASN A 213 -23.84 -28.80 7.80
CA ASN A 213 -24.24 -29.48 6.57
C ASN A 213 -25.77 -29.63 6.54
N ILE A 214 -26.45 -28.68 5.92
CA ILE A 214 -27.88 -28.75 5.68
C ILE A 214 -28.16 -29.70 4.50
N VAL A 215 -28.26 -30.99 4.79
CA VAL A 215 -28.87 -31.95 3.88
C VAL A 215 -30.36 -31.62 3.74
N GLN A 216 -30.77 -31.14 2.56
CA GLN A 216 -32.18 -31.00 2.22
C GLN A 216 -32.75 -32.39 1.97
N LEU A 217 -33.46 -32.95 2.96
CA LEU A 217 -34.27 -34.15 2.78
C LEU A 217 -35.51 -33.73 1.96
N TYR A 218 -35.52 -34.06 0.68
CA TYR A 218 -36.71 -33.98 -0.19
C TYR A 218 -37.29 -35.38 -0.41
#